data_AF-A0A178BD55-F1
#
_entry.id   AF-A0A178BD55-F1
#
_cell.length_a   1.000
_cell.length_b   1.000
_cell.length_c   1.000
_cell.angle_alpha   90.00
_cell.angle_beta   90.00
_cell.angle_gamma   90.00
#
_symmetry.space_group_name_H-M   'P 1'
#
loop_
_entity.id
_entity.type
_entity.pdbx_description
1 polymer ?
#
loop_
_entity_poly.entity_id
_entity_poly.type
_entity_poly.pdbx_seq_one_letter_code
_entity_poly.pdbx_strand_id
1 'polypeptide(L)'
;MTDIEMSKTKPQGISAFRRIKALRYHQPLLFDHIAMRPQSGVYLRFNKEWPKVVAAIEGEVYHRIEDLDEFILEDSHGEDEGTARADLWRLVKSLADGMIYHSKAVKAWQVAALAPSVPDRTMDDYRINSGFTCGNDLAANGQSSTMYGMKGTGVPDACATICHADFDRLEQFVEDWIMQPFLDFVSKPFRSVLLKLPAVRRKFRHQSAEVSVVDANTIAACARLFMVMVAVLCAAAAIFTLNCVKNRQMRIVLMGLFALAFSMPVQFLSPRSLPMHTLILS
;
A
#
# COMPACT_ATOMS: atom_id res chain seq x y z
N MET A 1 8.88 51.00 -0.67
CA MET A 1 7.92 50.59 -1.72
C MET A 1 8.73 49.94 -2.81
N THR A 2 8.81 48.61 -2.78
CA THR A 2 9.54 47.80 -3.75
C THR A 2 8.60 46.68 -4.13
N ASP A 3 7.99 46.82 -5.30
CA ASP A 3 7.11 45.84 -5.91
C ASP A 3 7.94 44.62 -6.29
N ILE A 4 7.69 43.51 -5.59
CA ILE A 4 8.15 42.20 -6.00
C ILE A 4 7.12 41.69 -7.01
N GLU A 5 7.40 41.93 -8.29
CA GLU A 5 6.74 41.22 -9.38
C GLU A 5 7.06 39.73 -9.23
N MET A 6 6.15 39.00 -8.58
CA MET A 6 6.11 37.55 -8.65
C MET A 6 5.81 37.16 -10.11
N SER A 7 6.88 36.86 -10.84
CA SER A 7 6.88 36.14 -12.11
C SER A 7 5.92 34.96 -12.04
N LYS A 8 4.71 35.14 -12.58
CA LYS A 8 3.73 34.09 -12.86
C LYS A 8 4.22 33.27 -14.06
N THR A 9 5.31 32.54 -13.91
CA THR A 9 5.64 31.45 -14.83
C THR A 9 4.65 30.32 -14.57
N LYS A 10 3.57 30.27 -15.38
CA LYS A 10 2.75 29.07 -15.53
C LYS A 10 3.71 27.89 -15.72
N PRO A 11 3.57 26.78 -14.97
CA PRO A 11 4.40 25.60 -15.21
C PRO A 11 4.15 25.17 -16.66
N GLN A 12 5.15 25.38 -17.52
CA GLN A 12 5.11 24.91 -18.90
C GLN A 12 4.95 23.39 -18.83
N GLY A 13 3.79 22.89 -19.25
CA GLY A 13 3.54 21.46 -19.29
C GLY A 13 4.64 20.77 -20.11
N ILE A 14 5.19 19.67 -19.57
CA ILE A 14 6.19 18.85 -20.26
C ILE A 14 5.63 18.47 -21.64
N SER A 15 6.36 18.79 -22.70
CA SER A 15 5.91 18.53 -24.07
C SER A 15 5.67 17.04 -24.32
N ALA A 16 4.65 16.72 -25.13
CA ALA A 16 4.30 15.34 -25.49
C ALA A 16 5.51 14.58 -26.06
N PHE A 17 6.34 15.25 -26.86
CA PHE A 17 7.57 14.68 -27.42
C PHE A 17 8.56 14.21 -26.34
N ARG A 18 8.75 15.01 -25.27
CA ARG A 18 9.63 14.62 -24.15
C ARG A 18 9.07 13.42 -23.38
N ARG A 19 7.74 13.32 -23.24
CA ARG A 19 7.09 12.15 -22.62
C ARG A 19 7.28 10.88 -23.46
N ILE A 20 7.06 10.97 -24.77
CA ILE A 20 7.26 9.84 -25.70
C ILE A 20 8.72 9.38 -25.66
N LYS A 21 9.67 10.33 -25.66
CA LYS A 21 11.10 10.02 -25.53
C LYS A 21 11.43 9.31 -24.21
N ALA A 22 10.87 9.77 -23.09
CA ALA A 22 11.06 9.13 -21.78
C ALA A 22 10.50 7.71 -21.77
N LEU A 23 9.26 7.50 -22.26
CA LEU A 23 8.64 6.17 -22.35
C LEU A 23 9.50 5.19 -23.17
N ARG A 24 9.98 5.64 -24.34
CA ARG A 24 10.82 4.81 -25.22
C ARG A 24 12.17 4.47 -24.59
N TYR A 25 12.75 5.38 -23.83
CA TYR A 25 14.04 5.16 -23.16
C TYR A 25 13.94 4.14 -22.02
N HIS A 26 12.85 4.20 -21.24
CA HIS A 26 12.62 3.31 -20.11
C HIS A 26 12.04 1.94 -20.50
N GLN A 27 11.48 1.80 -21.70
CA GLN A 27 10.78 0.59 -22.16
C GLN A 27 11.60 -0.72 -22.04
N PRO A 28 12.82 -0.86 -22.58
CA PRO A 28 13.51 -2.15 -22.61
C PRO A 28 14.13 -2.60 -21.28
N LEU A 29 14.32 -1.70 -20.32
CA LEU A 29 14.96 -2.04 -19.04
C LEU A 29 13.96 -1.95 -17.88
N LEU A 30 13.26 -0.82 -17.77
CA LEU A 30 12.34 -0.58 -16.66
C LEU A 30 11.01 -1.31 -16.87
N PHE A 31 10.39 -1.18 -18.04
CA PHE A 31 9.08 -1.82 -18.25
C PHE A 31 9.19 -3.33 -18.39
N ASP A 32 10.24 -3.85 -19.01
CA ASP A 32 10.46 -5.30 -19.06
C ASP A 32 10.75 -5.86 -17.65
N HIS A 33 11.53 -5.15 -16.82
CA HIS A 33 11.76 -5.54 -15.44
C HIS A 33 10.49 -5.48 -14.57
N ILE A 34 9.71 -4.40 -14.70
CA ILE A 34 8.41 -4.26 -14.02
C ILE A 34 7.42 -5.31 -14.51
N ALA A 35 7.38 -5.62 -15.81
CA ALA A 35 6.53 -6.67 -16.35
C ALA A 35 6.91 -8.05 -15.81
N MET A 36 8.21 -8.33 -15.65
CA MET A 36 8.69 -9.57 -15.02
C MET A 36 8.45 -9.59 -13.50
N ARG A 37 8.39 -8.42 -12.85
CA ARG A 37 8.19 -8.25 -11.40
C ARG A 37 7.28 -7.04 -11.11
N PRO A 38 5.95 -7.18 -11.19
CA PRO A 38 5.04 -6.05 -11.07
C PRO A 38 5.18 -5.26 -9.76
N GLN A 39 5.53 -5.92 -8.64
CA GLN A 39 5.84 -5.25 -7.37
C GLN A 39 7.08 -4.33 -7.40
N SER A 40 7.93 -4.39 -8.42
CA SER A 40 9.00 -3.40 -8.63
C SER A 40 8.51 -2.10 -9.27
N GLY A 41 7.24 -2.05 -9.69
CA GLY A 41 6.58 -0.84 -10.11
C GLY A 41 6.43 0.13 -8.94
N VAL A 42 7.14 1.26 -9.00
CA VAL A 42 7.00 2.33 -8.02
C VAL A 42 5.85 3.24 -8.43
N TYR A 43 4.78 3.22 -7.62
CA TYR A 43 3.61 4.07 -7.83
C TYR A 43 3.71 5.33 -6.98
N LEU A 44 3.40 6.47 -7.61
CA LEU A 44 3.23 7.72 -6.89
C LEU A 44 1.91 7.66 -6.10
N ARG A 45 1.95 8.04 -4.83
CA ARG A 45 0.80 8.06 -3.94
C ARG A 45 0.34 9.50 -3.74
N PHE A 46 -0.78 9.83 -4.36
CA PHE A 46 -1.40 11.16 -4.27
C PHE A 46 -2.20 11.35 -2.96
N ASN A 47 -1.62 10.90 -1.84
CA ASN A 47 -2.30 10.82 -0.54
C ASN A 47 -2.78 12.18 -0.03
N LYS A 48 -2.04 13.27 -0.30
CA LYS A 48 -2.38 14.63 0.14
C LYS A 48 -3.39 15.31 -0.80
N GLU A 49 -3.54 14.79 -2.00
CA GLU A 49 -4.37 15.31 -3.08
C GLU A 49 -5.73 14.61 -3.12
N TRP A 50 -5.79 13.34 -2.71
CA TRP A 50 -7.04 12.56 -2.61
C TRP A 50 -8.16 13.29 -1.85
N PRO A 51 -7.94 13.91 -0.67
CA PRO A 51 -9.00 14.65 0.02
C PRO A 51 -9.59 15.77 -0.82
N LYS A 52 -8.79 16.46 -1.64
CA LYS A 52 -9.27 17.53 -2.53
C LYS A 52 -10.14 16.98 -3.65
N VAL A 53 -9.73 15.84 -4.23
CA VAL A 53 -10.48 15.16 -5.29
C VAL A 53 -11.81 14.62 -4.74
N VAL A 54 -11.78 13.97 -3.58
CA VAL A 54 -12.97 13.44 -2.91
C VAL A 54 -13.95 14.58 -2.58
N ALA A 55 -13.48 15.66 -1.95
CA ALA A 55 -14.33 16.81 -1.62
C ALA A 55 -14.94 17.47 -2.87
N ALA A 56 -14.19 17.57 -3.97
CA ALA A 56 -14.72 18.11 -5.22
C ALA A 56 -15.82 17.21 -5.82
N ILE A 57 -15.63 15.89 -5.80
CA ILE A 57 -16.64 14.93 -6.27
C ILE A 57 -17.86 14.92 -5.34
N GLU A 58 -17.64 15.03 -4.03
CA GLU A 58 -18.70 15.11 -3.04
C GLU A 58 -19.58 16.35 -3.27
N GLY A 59 -18.98 17.51 -3.53
CA GLY A 59 -19.73 18.72 -3.91
C GLY A 59 -20.57 18.54 -5.17
N GLU A 60 -20.03 17.87 -6.19
CA GLU A 60 -20.78 17.54 -7.41
C GLU A 60 -21.95 16.58 -7.13
N VAL A 61 -21.80 15.65 -6.18
CA VAL A 61 -22.91 14.79 -5.74
C VAL A 61 -23.99 15.62 -5.05
N TYR A 62 -23.62 16.56 -4.19
CA TYR A 62 -24.58 17.46 -3.54
C TYR A 62 -25.36 18.31 -4.55
N HIS A 63 -24.70 18.89 -5.56
CA HIS A 63 -25.41 19.63 -6.60
C HIS A 63 -26.41 18.76 -7.36
N ARG A 64 -26.09 17.50 -7.64
CA ARG A 64 -27.05 16.59 -8.30
C ARG A 64 -28.21 16.16 -7.39
N ILE A 65 -28.00 16.17 -6.08
CA ILE A 65 -29.08 15.98 -5.09
C ILE A 65 -29.98 17.21 -5.13
N GLU A 66 -29.40 18.42 -5.09
CA GLU A 66 -30.14 19.68 -5.19
C GLU A 66 -30.97 19.75 -6.49
N ASP A 67 -30.39 19.42 -7.65
CA ASP A 67 -31.10 19.37 -8.94
C ASP A 67 -32.28 18.39 -8.93
N LEU A 68 -32.11 17.22 -8.29
CA LEU A 68 -33.16 16.22 -8.18
C LEU A 68 -34.26 16.65 -7.21
N ASP A 69 -33.88 17.26 -6.09
CA ASP A 69 -34.82 17.78 -5.10
C ASP A 69 -35.63 18.96 -5.68
N GLU A 70 -34.99 19.87 -6.42
CA GLU A 70 -35.65 20.95 -7.15
C GLU A 70 -36.63 20.39 -8.17
N PHE A 71 -36.23 19.40 -8.99
CA PHE A 71 -37.13 18.74 -9.93
C PHE A 71 -38.34 18.09 -9.23
N ILE A 72 -38.14 17.40 -8.10
CA ILE A 72 -39.23 16.78 -7.33
C ILE A 72 -40.18 17.84 -6.74
N LEU A 73 -39.65 19.00 -6.32
CA LEU A 73 -40.43 20.11 -5.78
C LEU A 73 -41.20 20.87 -6.87
N GLU A 74 -40.63 20.99 -8.06
CA GLU A 74 -41.24 21.65 -9.22
C GLU A 74 -42.32 20.80 -9.92
N ASP A 75 -42.31 19.47 -9.74
CA ASP A 75 -43.22 18.53 -10.39
C ASP A 75 -44.65 18.51 -9.80
N SER A 76 -45.34 19.65 -9.91
CA SER A 76 -46.79 19.73 -9.69
C SER A 76 -47.55 20.51 -10.77
N HIS A 77 -46.94 20.93 -11.89
CA HIS A 77 -47.62 21.75 -12.90
C HIS A 77 -47.37 21.35 -14.37
N GLY A 78 -48.00 20.26 -14.81
CA GLY A 78 -48.58 20.21 -16.17
C GLY A 78 -47.74 19.65 -17.32
N GLU A 79 -46.65 18.93 -17.06
CA GLU A 79 -45.90 18.23 -18.11
C GLU A 79 -46.52 16.87 -18.49
N ASP A 80 -46.20 16.39 -19.70
CA ASP A 80 -46.56 15.04 -20.17
C ASP A 80 -45.83 13.99 -19.32
N GLU A 81 -46.54 12.95 -18.88
CA GLU A 81 -45.97 11.90 -18.01
C GLU A 81 -44.72 11.25 -18.63
N GLY A 82 -44.69 11.16 -19.97
CA GLY A 82 -43.55 10.65 -20.71
C GLY A 82 -42.28 11.49 -20.57
N THR A 83 -42.38 12.82 -20.62
CA THR A 83 -41.23 13.73 -20.50
C THR A 83 -40.75 13.81 -19.06
N ALA A 84 -41.66 13.98 -18.11
CA ALA A 84 -41.35 14.02 -16.68
C ALA A 84 -40.61 12.74 -16.24
N ARG A 85 -41.06 11.57 -16.70
CA ARG A 85 -40.37 10.30 -16.43
C ARG A 85 -38.98 10.23 -17.03
N ALA A 86 -38.78 10.75 -18.25
CA ALA A 86 -37.48 10.73 -18.91
C ALA A 86 -36.48 11.66 -18.20
N ASP A 87 -36.92 12.85 -17.78
CA ASP A 87 -36.09 13.82 -17.07
C ASP A 87 -35.76 13.37 -15.65
N LEU A 88 -36.73 12.80 -14.92
CA LEU A 88 -36.48 12.16 -13.63
C LEU A 88 -35.42 11.07 -13.76
N TRP A 89 -35.54 10.20 -14.76
CA TRP A 89 -34.57 9.11 -14.95
C TRP A 89 -33.19 9.63 -15.30
N ARG A 90 -33.09 10.73 -16.06
CA ARG A 90 -31.82 11.40 -16.37
C ARG A 90 -31.15 11.93 -15.10
N LEU A 91 -31.89 12.61 -14.23
CA LEU A 91 -31.38 13.16 -12.97
C LEU A 91 -30.96 12.04 -12.01
N VAL A 92 -31.81 11.05 -11.78
CA VAL A 92 -31.50 9.88 -10.94
C VAL A 92 -30.27 9.14 -11.44
N LYS A 93 -30.14 8.95 -12.77
CA LYS A 93 -28.97 8.30 -13.35
C LYS A 93 -27.71 9.14 -13.15
N SER A 94 -27.78 10.46 -13.36
CA SER A 94 -26.66 11.38 -13.12
C SER A 94 -26.19 11.34 -11.67
N LEU A 95 -27.13 11.36 -10.73
CA LEU A 95 -26.84 11.23 -9.29
C LEU A 95 -26.21 9.87 -8.99
N ALA A 96 -26.77 8.78 -9.48
CA ALA A 96 -26.23 7.43 -9.29
C ALA A 96 -24.79 7.30 -9.84
N ASP A 97 -24.52 7.83 -11.03
CA ASP A 97 -23.18 7.86 -11.62
C ASP A 97 -22.20 8.68 -10.75
N GLY A 98 -22.66 9.81 -10.19
CA GLY A 98 -21.90 10.64 -9.25
C GLY A 98 -21.54 9.89 -7.97
N MET A 99 -22.53 9.25 -7.34
CA MET A 99 -22.32 8.44 -6.12
C MET A 99 -21.39 7.26 -6.36
N ILE A 100 -21.51 6.58 -7.51
CA ILE A 100 -20.61 5.48 -7.89
C ILE A 100 -19.18 6.02 -8.07
N TYR A 101 -19.02 7.18 -8.72
CA TYR A 101 -17.71 7.79 -8.93
C TYR A 101 -17.08 8.22 -7.61
N HIS A 102 -17.85 8.83 -6.72
CA HIS A 102 -17.43 9.17 -5.35
C HIS A 102 -16.96 7.92 -4.59
N SER A 103 -17.77 6.86 -4.57
CA SER A 103 -17.42 5.59 -3.91
C SER A 103 -16.12 4.98 -4.45
N LYS A 104 -15.93 5.01 -5.77
CA LYS A 104 -14.68 4.56 -6.41
C LYS A 104 -13.49 5.42 -5.98
N ALA A 105 -13.64 6.74 -5.91
CA ALA A 105 -12.58 7.65 -5.49
C ALA A 105 -12.20 7.42 -4.01
N VAL A 106 -13.18 7.31 -3.12
CA VAL A 106 -12.97 7.00 -1.70
C VAL A 106 -12.28 5.64 -1.53
N LYS A 107 -12.74 4.61 -2.24
CA LYS A 107 -12.12 3.28 -2.20
C LYS A 107 -10.67 3.32 -2.70
N ALA A 108 -10.41 4.03 -3.80
CA ALA A 108 -9.05 4.17 -4.34
C ALA A 108 -8.13 4.88 -3.34
N TRP A 109 -8.61 5.94 -2.67
CA TRP A 109 -7.88 6.62 -1.61
C TRP A 109 -7.59 5.70 -0.43
N GLN A 110 -8.58 4.97 0.07
CA GLN A 110 -8.42 4.00 1.17
C GLN A 110 -7.39 2.92 0.82
N VAL A 111 -7.47 2.34 -0.39
CA VAL A 111 -6.51 1.35 -0.87
C VAL A 111 -5.10 1.95 -0.95
N ALA A 112 -4.95 3.18 -1.46
CA ALA A 112 -3.66 3.85 -1.55
C ALA A 112 -3.06 4.18 -0.16
N ALA A 113 -3.92 4.52 0.81
CA ALA A 113 -3.53 4.81 2.18
C ALA A 113 -3.10 3.54 2.95
N LEU A 114 -3.72 2.39 2.66
CA LEU A 114 -3.45 1.11 3.33
C LEU A 114 -2.38 0.26 2.64
N ALA A 115 -2.10 0.49 1.36
CA ALA A 115 -1.10 -0.30 0.64
C ALA A 115 0.29 -0.12 1.27
N PRO A 116 1.12 -1.16 1.41
CA PRO A 116 2.43 -1.10 2.08
C PRO A 116 3.37 -0.07 1.47
N SER A 117 4.23 0.57 2.26
CA SER A 117 5.26 1.47 1.73
C SER A 117 6.22 0.75 0.80
N VAL A 118 6.74 1.47 -0.19
CA VAL A 118 7.76 0.92 -1.09
C VAL A 118 9.04 0.68 -0.30
N PRO A 119 9.62 -0.54 -0.31
CA PRO A 119 10.90 -0.79 0.35
C PRO A 119 12.05 0.01 -0.30
N ASP A 120 13.02 0.45 0.49
CA ASP A 120 14.18 1.23 0.00
C ASP A 120 14.94 0.50 -1.12
N ARG A 121 15.11 -0.82 -0.99
CA ARG A 121 15.75 -1.65 -2.02
C ARG A 121 15.02 -1.58 -3.37
N THR A 122 13.70 -1.71 -3.35
CA THR A 122 12.85 -1.63 -4.55
C THR A 122 12.93 -0.24 -5.18
N MET A 123 12.97 0.79 -4.33
CA MET A 123 13.13 2.17 -4.75
C MET A 123 14.48 2.42 -5.43
N ASP A 124 15.56 1.85 -4.88
CA ASP A 124 16.90 1.91 -5.46
C ASP A 124 17.01 1.13 -6.77
N ASP A 125 16.42 -0.06 -6.86
CA ASP A 125 16.35 -0.82 -8.12
C ASP A 125 15.61 -0.03 -9.19
N TYR A 126 14.50 0.63 -8.83
CA TYR A 126 13.78 1.54 -9.72
C TYR A 126 14.66 2.71 -10.19
N ARG A 127 15.37 3.38 -9.27
CA ARG A 127 16.27 4.50 -9.60
C ARG A 127 17.41 4.09 -10.53
N ILE A 128 18.01 2.93 -10.28
CA ILE A 128 19.08 2.35 -11.11
C ILE A 128 18.55 2.04 -12.51
N ASN A 129 17.43 1.33 -12.60
CA ASN A 129 16.85 0.92 -13.89
C ASN A 129 16.25 2.10 -14.67
N SER A 130 15.89 3.18 -13.97
CA SER A 130 15.48 4.44 -14.59
C SER A 130 16.68 5.31 -15.02
N GLY A 131 17.93 4.89 -14.78
CA GLY A 131 19.11 5.59 -15.27
C GLY A 131 19.30 7.00 -14.71
N PHE A 132 18.78 7.31 -13.51
CA PHE A 132 18.85 8.64 -12.92
C PHE A 132 20.30 9.03 -12.63
N THR A 133 20.89 9.90 -13.45
CA THR A 133 22.30 10.29 -13.31
C THR A 133 22.49 11.72 -12.84
N CYS A 134 21.60 12.68 -13.16
CA CYS A 134 21.41 13.93 -12.39
C CYS A 134 20.30 14.86 -12.95
N GLY A 135 19.46 15.39 -12.04
CA GLY A 135 18.82 16.72 -12.09
C GLY A 135 17.70 16.99 -13.10
N ASN A 136 17.85 16.57 -14.36
CA ASN A 136 16.95 16.98 -15.45
C ASN A 136 16.31 15.82 -16.22
N ASP A 137 16.55 14.59 -15.79
CA ASP A 137 15.96 13.41 -16.42
C ASP A 137 14.49 13.29 -16.05
N LEU A 138 13.68 12.85 -17.02
CA LEU A 138 12.28 12.54 -16.79
C LEU A 138 12.13 11.05 -16.45
N ALA A 139 11.37 10.78 -15.40
CA ALA A 139 10.90 9.43 -15.09
C ALA A 139 9.91 8.94 -16.16
N ALA A 140 9.58 7.65 -16.10
CA ALA A 140 8.69 7.01 -17.08
C ALA A 140 7.28 7.63 -17.15
N ASN A 141 6.78 8.20 -16.05
CA ASN A 141 5.52 8.94 -16.03
C ASN A 141 5.63 10.39 -16.58
N GLY A 142 6.81 10.77 -17.07
CA GLY A 142 7.10 12.10 -17.59
C GLY A 142 7.35 13.16 -16.51
N GLN A 143 7.33 12.81 -15.22
CA GLN A 143 7.68 13.73 -14.13
C GLN A 143 9.19 13.85 -13.97
N SER A 144 9.63 14.86 -13.23
CA SER A 144 11.06 14.99 -12.87
C SER A 144 11.51 13.76 -12.09
N SER A 145 12.63 13.17 -12.50
CA SER A 145 13.31 12.09 -11.77
C SER A 145 13.67 12.46 -10.33
N THR A 146 13.90 13.75 -10.07
CA THR A 146 14.19 14.26 -8.71
C THR A 146 13.07 13.98 -7.71
N MET A 147 11.83 13.80 -8.18
CA MET A 147 10.68 13.43 -7.34
C MET A 147 10.87 12.08 -6.63
N TYR A 148 11.71 11.22 -7.18
CA TYR A 148 12.00 9.89 -6.67
C TYR A 148 13.23 9.82 -5.77
N GLY A 149 13.92 10.96 -5.56
CA GLY A 149 15.15 11.02 -4.76
C GLY A 149 16.36 10.38 -5.45
N MET A 150 17.53 10.54 -4.84
CA MET A 150 18.78 9.94 -5.32
C MET A 150 18.94 8.51 -4.78
N LYS A 151 19.78 7.70 -5.45
CA LYS A 151 20.12 6.36 -4.96
C LYS A 151 20.66 6.42 -3.52
N GLY A 152 20.21 5.52 -2.66
CA GLY A 152 20.60 5.47 -1.26
C GLY A 152 19.95 6.52 -0.36
N THR A 153 19.09 7.38 -0.91
CA THR A 153 18.19 8.22 -0.09
C THR A 153 16.92 7.43 0.24
N GLY A 154 16.29 7.74 1.38
CA GLY A 154 15.03 7.10 1.76
C GLY A 154 13.92 7.28 0.72
N VAL A 155 12.86 6.48 0.83
CA VAL A 155 11.66 6.63 -0.02
C VAL A 155 11.03 8.02 0.16
N PRO A 156 10.80 8.80 -0.91
CA PRO A 156 10.19 10.13 -0.80
C PRO A 156 8.74 10.07 -0.29
N ASP A 157 8.33 11.12 0.43
CA ASP A 157 6.97 11.31 0.96
C ASP A 157 5.83 11.09 -0.05
N ALA A 158 6.08 11.36 -1.33
CA ALA A 158 5.07 11.20 -2.38
C ALA A 158 4.92 9.74 -2.85
N CYS A 159 5.91 8.88 -2.60
CA CYS A 159 5.84 7.43 -2.84
C CYS A 159 5.48 6.66 -1.56
N ALA A 160 5.54 7.37 -0.44
CA ALA A 160 5.23 6.93 0.91
C ALA A 160 3.71 6.87 1.18
N THR A 161 3.30 5.86 1.94
CA THR A 161 2.00 5.76 2.60
C THR A 161 1.79 6.83 3.66
N ILE A 162 0.53 7.17 3.98
CA ILE A 162 0.19 8.05 5.10
C ILE A 162 0.64 7.41 6.44
N CYS A 163 0.61 6.08 6.51
CA CYS A 163 1.14 5.31 7.63
C CYS A 163 2.65 5.05 7.49
N HIS A 164 3.43 5.99 6.94
CA HIS A 164 4.90 5.88 6.91
C HIS A 164 5.55 5.98 8.28
N ALA A 165 4.77 6.27 9.31
CA ALA A 165 5.15 5.99 10.68
C ALA A 165 5.07 4.46 10.87
N ASP A 166 6.21 3.83 10.58
CA ASP A 166 6.56 2.49 10.99
C ASP A 166 5.66 1.39 10.38
N PHE A 167 6.13 0.78 9.29
CA PHE A 167 6.11 -0.68 9.35
C PHE A 167 6.67 -1.07 10.72
N ASP A 168 5.94 -1.88 11.48
CA ASP A 168 6.50 -2.49 12.69
C ASP A 168 7.89 -2.99 12.30
N ARG A 169 8.95 -2.54 12.99
CA ARG A 169 10.34 -2.93 12.65
C ARG A 169 10.50 -4.44 12.51
N LEU A 170 9.60 -5.19 13.15
CA LEU A 170 9.44 -6.61 13.05
C LEU A 170 8.87 -7.10 11.70
N GLU A 171 7.89 -6.43 11.11
CA GLU A 171 7.36 -6.78 9.78
C GLU A 171 8.43 -6.59 8.70
N GLN A 172 9.17 -5.47 8.75
CA GLN A 172 10.35 -5.25 7.90
C GLN A 172 11.45 -6.29 8.15
N PHE A 173 11.73 -6.63 9.41
CA PHE A 173 12.71 -7.67 9.73
C PHE A 173 12.29 -9.04 9.18
N VAL A 174 11.02 -9.43 9.34
CA VAL A 174 10.52 -10.71 8.84
C VAL A 174 10.54 -10.74 7.31
N GLU A 175 10.17 -9.65 6.64
CA GLU A 175 10.20 -9.56 5.18
C GLU A 175 11.65 -9.64 4.64
N ASP A 176 12.53 -8.77 5.14
CA ASP A 176 13.87 -8.59 4.57
C ASP A 176 14.87 -9.65 5.04
N TRP A 177 14.78 -10.14 6.28
CA TRP A 177 15.78 -11.03 6.87
C TRP A 177 15.35 -12.49 6.96
N ILE A 178 14.05 -12.79 6.84
CA ILE A 178 13.55 -14.17 6.90
C ILE A 178 12.95 -14.57 5.55
N MET A 179 11.97 -13.82 5.06
CA MET A 179 11.20 -14.21 3.90
C MET A 179 11.98 -14.07 2.59
N GLN A 180 12.63 -12.94 2.34
CA GLN A 180 13.47 -12.78 1.15
C GLN A 180 14.61 -13.82 1.09
N PRO A 181 15.41 -14.03 2.15
CA PRO A 181 16.45 -15.06 2.14
C PRO A 181 15.88 -16.47 1.98
N PHE A 182 14.76 -16.79 2.61
CA PHE A 182 14.10 -18.08 2.39
C PHE A 182 13.65 -18.25 0.94
N LEU A 183 13.04 -17.23 0.35
CA LEU A 183 12.61 -17.28 -1.04
C LEU A 183 13.82 -17.43 -1.98
N ASP A 184 14.90 -16.70 -1.71
CA ASP A 184 16.10 -16.65 -2.54
C ASP A 184 16.98 -17.90 -2.41
N PHE A 185 17.20 -18.39 -1.20
CA PHE A 185 18.14 -19.48 -0.92
C PHE A 185 17.48 -20.85 -0.75
N VAL A 186 16.18 -20.92 -0.46
CA VAL A 186 15.47 -22.19 -0.26
C VAL A 186 14.45 -22.41 -1.37
N SER A 187 13.50 -21.48 -1.56
CA SER A 187 12.38 -21.71 -2.47
C SER A 187 12.81 -21.78 -3.94
N LYS A 188 13.67 -20.85 -4.39
CA LYS A 188 14.18 -20.80 -5.77
C LYS A 188 14.95 -22.07 -6.17
N PRO A 189 15.93 -22.57 -5.38
CA PRO A 189 16.64 -23.79 -5.74
C PRO A 189 15.73 -25.02 -5.67
N PHE A 190 14.86 -25.14 -4.67
CA PHE A 190 13.93 -26.28 -4.58
C PHE A 190 12.97 -26.34 -5.77
N ARG A 191 12.43 -25.18 -6.17
CA ARG A 191 11.56 -25.06 -7.35
C ARG A 191 12.32 -25.34 -8.65
N SER A 192 13.58 -24.92 -8.75
CA SER A 192 14.46 -25.24 -9.89
C SER A 192 14.68 -26.75 -10.03
N VAL A 193 14.83 -27.47 -8.91
CA VAL A 193 14.94 -28.93 -8.90
C VAL A 193 13.59 -29.60 -9.23
N LEU A 194 12.49 -29.12 -8.67
CA LEU A 194 11.14 -29.63 -8.94
C LEU A 194 10.70 -29.46 -10.40
N LEU A 195 11.03 -28.34 -11.04
CA LEU A 195 10.73 -28.10 -12.46
C LEU A 195 11.56 -28.96 -13.42
N LYS A 196 12.66 -29.56 -12.96
CA LYS A 196 13.42 -30.56 -13.72
C LYS A 196 12.74 -31.92 -13.74
N LEU A 197 11.76 -32.18 -12.84
CA LEU A 197 11.01 -33.43 -12.85
C LEU A 197 9.98 -33.44 -13.98
N PRO A 198 9.98 -34.48 -14.84
CA PRO A 198 9.16 -34.52 -16.05
C PRO A 198 7.64 -34.54 -15.76
N ALA A 199 7.22 -35.08 -14.61
CA ALA A 199 5.83 -35.10 -14.17
C ALA A 199 5.28 -33.71 -13.83
N VAL A 200 6.13 -32.83 -13.27
CA VAL A 200 5.77 -31.46 -12.87
C VAL A 200 5.85 -30.53 -14.08
N ARG A 201 6.87 -30.72 -14.93
CA ARG A 201 7.10 -29.90 -16.13
C ARG A 201 5.94 -29.90 -17.13
N ARG A 202 5.15 -30.98 -17.20
CA ARG A 202 3.94 -31.07 -18.05
C ARG A 202 2.78 -30.24 -17.51
N LYS A 203 2.64 -30.14 -16.18
CA LYS A 203 1.51 -29.46 -15.51
C LYS A 203 1.71 -27.93 -15.43
N PHE A 204 2.96 -27.48 -15.40
CA PHE A 204 3.33 -26.06 -15.28
C PHE A 204 3.82 -25.42 -16.58
N ARG A 205 3.65 -26.07 -17.74
CA ARG A 205 4.19 -25.60 -19.03
C ARG A 205 3.50 -24.35 -19.60
N HIS A 206 2.28 -24.04 -19.13
CA HIS A 206 1.52 -22.85 -19.53
C HIS A 206 1.44 -21.77 -18.45
N GLN A 207 1.89 -22.05 -17.22
CA GLN A 207 2.25 -20.98 -16.32
C GLN A 207 3.63 -20.52 -16.75
N SER A 208 3.66 -19.38 -17.44
CA SER A 208 4.88 -18.58 -17.57
C SER A 208 5.56 -18.46 -16.20
N ALA A 209 6.83 -18.09 -16.16
CA ALA A 209 7.63 -17.99 -14.95
C ALA A 209 7.15 -16.90 -13.95
N GLU A 210 5.85 -16.80 -13.70
CA GLU A 210 5.22 -16.17 -12.56
C GLU A 210 5.76 -16.81 -11.29
N VAL A 211 6.74 -16.10 -10.76
CA VAL A 211 7.04 -16.06 -9.34
C VAL A 211 5.69 -15.91 -8.63
N SER A 212 5.33 -16.91 -7.83
CA SER A 212 4.23 -16.81 -6.88
C SER A 212 4.60 -15.68 -5.94
N VAL A 213 4.11 -14.50 -6.24
CA VAL A 213 4.24 -13.31 -5.42
C VAL A 213 3.59 -13.65 -4.09
N VAL A 214 4.39 -13.70 -3.02
CA VAL A 214 3.84 -13.83 -1.68
C VAL A 214 3.13 -12.51 -1.41
N ASP A 215 1.80 -12.52 -1.44
CA ASP A 215 0.97 -11.35 -1.18
C ASP A 215 1.38 -10.71 0.16
N ALA A 216 1.39 -9.38 0.24
CA ALA A 216 1.70 -8.65 1.48
C ALA A 216 0.82 -9.10 2.65
N ASN A 217 -0.41 -9.54 2.35
CA ASN A 217 -1.30 -10.15 3.34
C ASN A 217 -0.78 -11.51 3.85
N THR A 218 -0.14 -12.30 3.00
CA THR A 218 0.49 -13.57 3.39
C THR A 218 1.73 -13.32 4.25
N ILE A 219 2.52 -12.28 3.91
CA ILE A 219 3.68 -11.86 4.70
C ILE A 219 3.22 -11.39 6.09
N ALA A 220 2.20 -10.54 6.16
CA ALA A 220 1.61 -10.11 7.42
C ALA A 220 1.02 -11.28 8.22
N ALA A 221 0.38 -12.25 7.56
CA ALA A 221 -0.14 -13.46 8.21
C ALA A 221 0.99 -14.34 8.77
N CYS A 222 2.08 -14.53 8.02
CA CYS A 222 3.25 -15.26 8.49
C CYS A 222 3.96 -14.55 9.65
N ALA A 223 4.09 -13.23 9.60
CA ALA A 223 4.64 -12.44 10.70
C ALA A 223 3.79 -12.59 11.98
N ARG A 224 2.46 -12.52 11.85
CA ARG A 224 1.53 -12.78 12.96
C ARG A 224 1.65 -14.21 13.49
N LEU A 225 1.79 -15.21 12.62
CA LEU A 225 1.95 -16.61 13.03
C LEU A 225 3.27 -16.82 13.80
N PHE A 226 4.37 -16.23 13.30
CA PHE A 226 5.66 -16.29 13.96
C PHE A 226 5.62 -15.63 15.34
N MET A 227 4.97 -14.48 15.43
CA MET A 227 4.71 -13.78 16.69
C MET A 227 3.96 -14.63 17.70
N VAL A 228 2.86 -15.26 17.27
CA VAL A 228 2.09 -16.18 18.12
C VAL A 228 2.95 -17.36 18.57
N MET A 229 3.77 -17.93 17.68
CA MET A 229 4.66 -19.04 18.03
C MET A 229 5.72 -18.63 19.07
N VAL A 230 6.37 -17.49 18.89
CA VAL A 230 7.35 -16.95 19.86
C VAL A 230 6.67 -16.68 21.20
N ALA A 231 5.49 -16.07 21.20
CA ALA A 231 4.71 -15.82 22.41
C ALA A 231 4.37 -17.12 23.16
N VAL A 232 3.91 -18.15 22.44
CA VAL A 232 3.60 -19.47 23.00
C VAL A 232 4.85 -20.15 23.56
N LEU A 233 5.98 -20.09 22.85
CA LEU A 233 7.26 -20.66 23.30
C LEU A 233 7.78 -19.94 24.56
N CYS A 234 7.72 -18.61 24.60
CA CYS A 234 8.05 -17.85 25.79
C CYS A 234 7.15 -18.22 26.96
N ALA A 235 5.83 -18.36 26.74
CA ALA A 235 4.88 -18.74 27.79
C ALA A 235 5.16 -20.15 28.32
N ALA A 236 5.45 -21.10 27.43
CA ALA A 236 5.85 -22.46 27.79
C ALA A 236 7.15 -22.47 28.60
N ALA A 237 8.15 -21.68 28.19
CA ALA A 237 9.41 -21.53 28.91
C ALA A 237 9.22 -20.95 30.31
N ALA A 238 8.35 -19.94 30.45
CA ALA A 238 8.00 -19.34 31.74
C ALA A 238 7.28 -20.34 32.67
N ILE A 239 6.30 -21.09 32.15
CA ILE A 239 5.61 -22.15 32.91
C ILE A 239 6.61 -23.22 33.38
N PHE A 240 7.50 -23.65 32.49
CA PHE A 240 8.52 -24.65 32.81
C PHE A 240 9.48 -24.16 33.90
N THR A 241 10.03 -22.95 33.76
CA THR A 241 10.93 -22.38 34.78
C THR A 241 10.26 -22.21 36.13
N LEU A 242 9.01 -21.75 36.16
CA LEU A 242 8.25 -21.61 37.40
C LEU A 242 7.97 -22.96 38.08
N ASN A 243 7.73 -24.02 37.30
CA ASN A 243 7.54 -25.38 37.80
C ASN A 243 8.83 -25.98 38.37
N CYS A 244 9.99 -25.67 37.79
CA CYS A 244 11.29 -26.16 38.29
C CYS A 244 11.74 -25.47 39.59
N VAL A 245 11.26 -24.25 39.86
CA VAL A 245 11.64 -23.49 41.07
C VAL A 245 10.80 -23.95 42.26
N LYS A 246 11.46 -24.58 43.24
CA LYS A 246 10.85 -25.06 44.49
C LYS A 246 10.65 -23.96 45.55
N ASN A 247 11.46 -22.89 45.50
CA ASN A 247 11.37 -21.79 46.46
C ASN A 247 10.20 -20.85 46.11
N ARG A 248 9.24 -20.73 47.04
CA ARG A 248 8.01 -19.94 46.86
C ARG A 248 8.28 -18.44 46.66
N GLN A 249 9.26 -17.86 47.35
CA GLN A 249 9.62 -16.44 47.18
C GLN A 249 10.24 -16.19 45.80
N MET A 250 11.15 -17.07 45.37
CA MET A 250 11.80 -16.98 44.06
C MET A 250 10.79 -17.16 42.92
N ARG A 251 9.79 -18.03 43.10
CA ARG A 251 8.70 -18.22 42.14
C ARG A 251 7.86 -16.95 41.96
N ILE A 252 7.54 -16.22 43.04
CA ILE A 252 6.79 -14.96 42.98
C ILE A 252 7.60 -13.88 42.24
N VAL A 253 8.89 -13.75 42.53
CA VAL A 253 9.77 -12.78 41.84
C VAL A 253 9.87 -13.09 40.34
N LEU A 254 10.04 -14.36 39.98
CA LEU A 254 10.09 -14.79 38.58
C LEU A 254 8.74 -14.59 37.86
N MET A 255 7.61 -14.84 38.53
CA MET A 255 6.28 -14.53 37.96
C MET A 255 6.15 -13.03 37.64
N GLY A 256 6.60 -12.15 38.54
CA GLY A 256 6.59 -10.71 38.32
C GLY A 256 7.49 -10.29 37.15
N LEU A 257 8.71 -10.86 37.07
CA LEU A 257 9.63 -10.59 35.97
C LEU A 257 9.09 -11.07 34.62
N PHE A 258 8.50 -12.27 34.56
CA PHE A 258 7.86 -12.75 33.34
C PHE A 258 6.66 -11.89 32.95
N ALA A 259 5.80 -11.50 33.89
CA ALA A 259 4.66 -10.61 33.60
C ALA A 259 5.10 -9.25 33.03
N LEU A 260 6.19 -8.68 33.57
CA LEU A 260 6.82 -7.47 33.02
C LEU A 260 7.44 -7.72 31.63
N ALA A 261 8.14 -8.84 31.46
CA ALA A 261 8.74 -9.21 30.18
C ALA A 261 7.72 -9.57 29.09
N PHE A 262 6.50 -9.99 29.45
CA PHE A 262 5.40 -10.22 28.51
C PHE A 262 4.62 -8.95 28.17
N SER A 263 4.54 -8.00 29.10
CA SER A 263 3.83 -6.72 28.88
C SER A 263 4.66 -5.70 28.10
N MET A 264 5.99 -5.73 28.25
CA MET A 264 6.90 -4.85 27.51
C MET A 264 6.80 -5.01 25.98
N PRO A 265 6.87 -6.22 25.39
CA PRO A 265 6.75 -6.41 23.94
C PRO A 265 5.42 -5.89 23.39
N VAL A 266 4.32 -5.99 24.12
CA VAL A 266 3.00 -5.49 23.70
C VAL A 266 2.99 -3.97 23.50
N GLN A 267 3.84 -3.23 24.23
CA GLN A 267 4.01 -1.79 24.03
C GLN A 267 4.97 -1.45 22.87
N PHE A 268 5.85 -2.38 22.49
CA PHE A 268 6.78 -2.23 21.36
C PHE A 268 6.28 -2.82 20.03
N LEU A 269 5.22 -3.64 20.07
CA LEU A 269 4.63 -4.33 18.92
C LEU A 269 3.29 -3.67 18.59
N SER A 270 3.32 -2.68 17.71
CA SER A 270 2.25 -1.85 17.15
C SER A 270 0.93 -1.65 17.93
N PRO A 271 0.40 -0.41 17.95
CA PRO A 271 -0.97 -0.10 18.38
C PRO A 271 -2.07 -0.96 17.71
N ARG A 272 -1.80 -1.59 16.55
CA ARG A 272 -2.75 -2.48 15.85
C ARG A 272 -2.81 -3.90 16.40
N SER A 273 -1.85 -4.34 17.22
CA SER A 273 -1.85 -5.66 17.88
C SER A 273 -2.69 -5.70 19.16
N LEU A 274 -3.01 -4.52 19.70
CA LEU A 274 -3.64 -4.33 21.00
C LEU A 274 -5.14 -4.66 21.12
N PRO A 275 -6.00 -4.76 20.08
CA PRO A 275 -7.43 -4.98 20.34
C PRO A 275 -7.79 -6.39 20.80
N MET A 276 -6.85 -7.35 20.83
CA MET A 276 -7.11 -8.75 21.23
C MET A 276 -6.75 -9.07 22.69
N HIS A 277 -5.99 -8.23 23.40
CA HIS A 277 -5.56 -8.53 24.77
C HIS A 277 -6.33 -7.77 25.85
N THR A 278 -7.18 -6.80 25.48
CA THR A 278 -8.08 -6.09 26.40
C THR A 278 -9.46 -6.74 26.55
N LEU A 279 -9.75 -7.84 25.84
CA LEU A 279 -11.06 -8.53 25.87
C LEU A 279 -11.13 -9.76 26.80
N ILE A 280 -10.10 -10.04 27.61
CA ILE A 280 -10.13 -11.10 28.64
C ILE A 280 -10.18 -10.50 30.06
N LEU A 281 -10.62 -9.25 30.18
CA LEU A 281 -10.99 -8.61 31.45
C LEU A 281 -12.40 -8.02 31.32
N SER A 282 -13.38 -8.93 31.18
CA SER A 282 -14.79 -8.71 31.52
C SER A 282 -15.38 -10.03 32.00
#